data_AF-A0A9P4HH66-F1
#
_entry.id   AF-A0A9P4HH66-F1
#
_cell.length_a   1.000
_cell.length_b   1.000
_cell.length_c   1.000
_cell.angle_alpha   90.00
_cell.angle_beta   90.00
_cell.angle_gamma   90.00
#
_symmetry.space_group_name_H-M   'P 1'
#
loop_
_entity.id
_entity.type
_entity.pdbx_description
1 polymer ?
#
loop_
_entity_poly.entity_id
_entity_poly.type
_entity_poly.pdbx_seq_one_letter_code
_entity_poly.pdbx_strand_id
1 'polypeptide(L)'
;PAALVPVNYAGESILETSKLVRLEPFRRNVLVTQHDLQMADLEEYKWLLRNGTTELWYEKPTRSFLKQMRAFEASGLDLPDLSPVFDARPVSLETPKVRASRALTTPTDDDVYDCTAGHTIDGGYAVTCHQCSEQKSEALDKTPLEYRLIMTTCQASNPFIHGAHFNGRQIYKMTRHGSREAAVAEAFYAVGVNGWNVAFSCVTRGREGFEERDGIIERVDELWYLAEVETEQNRVRVFF
;
A
#
# COMPACT_ATOMS: atom_id res chain seq x y z
N PRO A 1 -5.45 -7.80 14.76
CA PRO A 1 -4.92 -6.87 13.73
C PRO A 1 -3.44 -6.50 13.92
N ALA A 2 -3.06 -5.88 15.05
CA ALA A 2 -1.69 -5.36 15.27
C ALA A 2 -0.58 -6.42 15.21
N ALA A 3 -0.85 -7.68 15.58
CA ALA A 3 0.14 -8.76 15.49
C ALA A 3 0.42 -9.23 14.04
N LEU A 4 -0.50 -8.96 13.10
CA LEU A 4 -0.33 -9.36 11.69
C LEU A 4 0.70 -8.47 10.99
N VAL A 5 0.56 -7.15 11.16
CA VAL A 5 1.49 -6.14 10.64
C VAL A 5 1.96 -5.29 11.82
N PRO A 6 3.11 -5.62 12.45
CA PRO A 6 3.63 -4.87 13.57
C PRO A 6 4.08 -3.46 13.13
N VAL A 7 4.14 -2.55 14.10
CA VAL A 7 4.83 -1.28 13.93
C VAL A 7 6.33 -1.54 13.82
N ASN A 8 7.01 -0.80 12.96
CA ASN A 8 8.47 -0.82 12.85
C ASN A 8 8.96 0.63 12.85
N TYR A 9 9.59 1.03 13.95
CA TYR A 9 10.18 2.36 14.07
C TYR A 9 11.52 2.39 13.30
N ALA A 10 11.92 3.57 12.83
CA ALA A 10 13.24 3.76 12.24
C ALA A 10 14.33 3.26 13.23
N GLY A 11 15.41 2.67 12.71
CA GLY A 11 16.49 2.11 13.54
C GLY A 11 16.25 0.70 14.12
N GLU A 12 15.03 0.16 14.08
CA GLU A 12 14.80 -1.25 14.42
C GLU A 12 15.33 -2.16 13.29
N SER A 13 16.26 -3.06 13.62
CA SER A 13 16.77 -4.03 12.67
C SER A 13 15.69 -5.06 12.33
N ILE A 14 15.27 -5.12 11.07
CA ILE A 14 14.32 -6.12 10.56
C ILE A 14 15.05 -7.47 10.47
N LEU A 15 15.08 -8.22 11.58
CA LEU A 15 15.78 -9.51 11.66
C LEU A 15 15.03 -10.64 10.92
N GLU A 16 13.71 -10.50 10.71
CA GLU A 16 12.89 -11.46 9.97
C GLU A 16 12.03 -10.77 8.89
N THR A 17 12.43 -10.92 7.64
CA THR A 17 11.71 -10.36 6.47
C THR A 17 10.52 -11.20 6.04
N SER A 18 10.32 -12.40 6.59
CA SER A 18 9.19 -13.28 6.26
C SER A 18 8.83 -14.22 7.40
N LYS A 19 7.55 -14.28 7.76
CA LYS A 19 7.03 -15.15 8.83
C LYS A 19 5.65 -15.73 8.50
N LEU A 20 5.35 -16.91 9.04
CA LEU A 20 4.01 -17.48 8.99
C LEU A 20 3.25 -17.11 10.26
N VAL A 21 2.13 -16.40 10.11
CA VAL A 21 1.29 -15.98 11.24
C VAL A 21 -0.01 -16.77 11.22
N ARG A 22 -0.36 -17.36 12.36
CA ARG A 22 -1.67 -17.99 12.57
C ARG A 22 -2.67 -16.93 13.02
N LEU A 23 -3.71 -16.71 12.22
CA LEU A 23 -4.85 -15.88 12.61
C LEU A 23 -5.88 -16.71 13.34
N GLU A 24 -5.78 -16.76 14.67
CA GLU A 24 -6.66 -17.56 15.54
C GLU A 24 -8.16 -17.37 15.27
N PRO A 25 -8.70 -16.14 15.13
CA PRO A 25 -10.14 -15.96 14.90
C PRO A 25 -10.67 -16.66 13.63
N PHE A 26 -9.80 -16.85 12.64
CA PHE A 26 -10.16 -17.41 11.33
C PHE A 26 -9.54 -18.78 11.07
N ARG A 27 -8.73 -19.28 12.01
CA ARG A 27 -7.97 -20.54 11.88
C ARG A 27 -7.21 -20.62 10.55
N ARG A 28 -6.59 -19.52 10.15
CA ARG A 28 -5.89 -19.39 8.86
C ARG A 28 -4.41 -19.09 9.05
N ASN A 29 -3.58 -19.72 8.22
CA ASN A 29 -2.16 -19.40 8.14
C ASN A 29 -1.95 -18.32 7.09
N VAL A 30 -1.19 -17.29 7.43
CA VAL A 30 -0.91 -16.16 6.55
C VAL A 30 0.60 -16.00 6.45
N LEU A 31 1.13 -15.97 5.23
CA LEU A 31 2.54 -15.66 5.01
C LEU A 31 2.70 -14.14 4.97
N VAL A 32 3.34 -13.56 5.98
CA VAL A 32 3.65 -12.13 6.02
C VAL A 32 5.08 -11.95 5.57
N THR A 33 5.29 -11.11 4.57
CA THR A 33 6.62 -10.71 4.10
C THR A 33 6.78 -9.21 4.27
N GLN A 34 7.85 -8.80 4.94
CA GLN A 34 8.27 -7.43 5.16
C GLN A 34 9.58 -7.22 4.40
N HIS A 35 9.49 -6.53 3.26
CA HIS A 35 10.63 -6.14 2.45
C HIS A 35 10.36 -4.76 1.86
N ASP A 36 11.45 -4.02 1.60
CA ASP A 36 11.35 -2.72 0.96
C ASP A 36 10.90 -2.89 -0.48
N LEU A 37 9.66 -2.48 -0.73
CA LEU A 37 9.09 -2.43 -2.07
C LEU A 37 9.92 -1.46 -2.93
N GLN A 38 10.06 -1.80 -4.20
CA GLN A 38 10.83 -1.03 -5.16
C GLN A 38 9.89 -0.32 -6.14
N MET A 39 10.41 0.64 -6.90
CA MET A 39 9.64 1.29 -7.97
C MET A 39 9.06 0.30 -8.98
N ALA A 40 9.72 -0.84 -9.18
CA ALA A 40 9.20 -1.91 -10.04
C ALA A 40 7.89 -2.52 -9.50
N ASP A 41 7.72 -2.62 -8.19
CA ASP A 41 6.49 -3.12 -7.57
C ASP A 41 5.34 -2.12 -7.75
N LEU A 42 5.61 -0.82 -7.63
CA LEU A 42 4.63 0.23 -7.92
C LEU A 42 4.18 0.18 -9.39
N GLU A 43 5.12 0.09 -10.33
CA GLU A 43 4.82 0.07 -11.77
C GLU A 43 3.97 -1.15 -12.19
N GLU A 44 4.08 -2.28 -11.49
CA GLU A 44 3.25 -3.46 -11.69
C GLU A 44 1.75 -3.18 -11.43
N TYR A 45 1.45 -2.27 -10.49
CA TYR A 45 0.09 -1.97 -10.05
C TYR A 45 -0.42 -0.56 -10.39
N LYS A 46 0.44 0.28 -10.99
CA LYS A 46 0.11 1.65 -11.39
C LYS A 46 -1.16 1.78 -12.23
N TRP A 47 -1.43 0.79 -13.09
CA TRP A 47 -2.64 0.77 -13.91
C TRP A 47 -3.92 0.81 -13.07
N LEU A 48 -3.93 0.10 -11.94
CA LEU A 48 -5.07 0.03 -11.03
C LEU A 48 -5.10 1.26 -10.10
N LEU A 49 -3.94 1.72 -9.64
CA LEU A 49 -3.83 2.90 -8.78
C LEU A 49 -4.35 4.17 -9.47
N ARG A 50 -4.12 4.31 -10.78
CA ARG A 50 -4.55 5.48 -11.56
C ARG A 50 -6.00 5.41 -12.04
N ASN A 51 -6.45 4.23 -12.49
CA ASN A 51 -7.71 4.12 -13.23
C ASN A 51 -8.75 3.23 -12.53
N GLY A 52 -8.40 2.64 -11.39
CA GLY A 52 -9.26 1.73 -10.66
C GLY A 52 -10.20 2.46 -9.72
N THR A 53 -11.47 2.09 -9.74
CA THR A 53 -12.43 2.49 -8.71
C THR A 53 -12.23 1.62 -7.47
N THR A 54 -12.36 2.26 -6.30
CA THR A 54 -12.30 1.58 -5.01
C THR A 54 -13.39 0.53 -4.88
N GLU A 55 -13.10 -0.56 -4.17
CA GLU A 55 -14.02 -1.65 -3.87
C GLU A 55 -14.45 -2.55 -5.05
N LEU A 56 -14.00 -2.27 -6.28
CA LEU A 56 -14.28 -3.10 -7.46
C LEU A 56 -13.12 -4.05 -7.80
N TRP A 57 -13.46 -5.17 -8.43
CA TRP A 57 -12.48 -6.17 -8.92
C TRP A 57 -12.15 -5.92 -10.39
N TYR A 58 -10.88 -6.09 -10.75
CA TYR A 58 -10.35 -5.89 -12.10
C TYR A 58 -9.45 -7.05 -12.51
N GLU A 59 -9.44 -7.41 -13.79
CA GLU A 59 -8.36 -8.21 -14.38
C GLU A 59 -7.23 -7.28 -14.85
N LYS A 60 -5.99 -7.74 -14.75
CA LYS A 60 -4.86 -6.97 -15.27
C LYS A 60 -5.02 -6.78 -16.80
N PRO A 61 -5.02 -5.54 -17.32
CA PRO A 61 -5.14 -5.32 -18.74
C PRO A 61 -3.96 -5.90 -19.52
N THR A 62 -4.18 -6.19 -20.79
CA THR A 62 -3.12 -6.67 -21.68
C THR A 62 -2.06 -5.58 -21.88
N ARG A 63 -0.82 -6.01 -22.18
CA ARG A 63 0.28 -5.07 -22.47
C ARG A 63 -0.05 -4.12 -23.63
N SER A 64 -0.80 -4.58 -24.63
CA SER A 64 -1.24 -3.74 -25.75
C SER A 64 -2.22 -2.67 -25.31
N PHE A 65 -3.19 -3.03 -24.45
CA PHE A 65 -4.14 -2.06 -23.88
C PHE A 65 -3.42 -0.99 -23.05
N LEU A 66 -2.50 -1.39 -22.16
CA LEU A 66 -1.71 -0.43 -21.38
C LEU A 66 -0.86 0.50 -22.25
N LYS A 67 -0.33 0.02 -23.38
CA LYS A 67 0.38 0.87 -24.36
C LYS A 67 -0.56 1.86 -25.04
N GLN A 68 -1.76 1.43 -25.41
CA GLN A 68 -2.77 2.32 -25.99
C GLN A 68 -3.16 3.41 -24.99
N MET A 69 -3.44 3.05 -23.73
CA MET A 69 -3.73 4.04 -22.68
C MET A 69 -2.64 5.11 -22.57
N ARG A 70 -1.36 4.72 -22.50
CA ARG A 70 -0.25 5.70 -22.47
C ARG A 70 -0.20 6.60 -23.70
N ALA A 71 -0.59 6.10 -24.87
CA ALA A 71 -0.64 6.88 -26.10
C ALA A 71 -1.81 7.88 -26.10
N PHE A 72 -2.96 7.50 -25.54
CA PHE A 72 -4.11 8.39 -25.32
C PHE A 72 -3.76 9.49 -24.29
N GLU A 73 -3.14 9.12 -23.17
CA GLU A 73 -2.63 10.04 -22.14
C GLU A 73 -1.68 11.08 -22.76
N ALA A 74 -0.71 10.64 -23.58
CA ALA A 74 0.22 11.53 -24.26
C ALA A 74 -0.44 12.44 -25.31
N SER A 75 -1.62 12.07 -25.80
CA SER A 75 -2.37 12.81 -26.82
C SER A 75 -3.45 13.72 -26.23
N GLY A 76 -3.60 13.74 -24.89
CA GLY A 76 -4.65 14.51 -24.21
C GLY A 76 -6.07 14.04 -24.54
N LEU A 77 -6.22 12.77 -24.93
CA LEU A 77 -7.51 12.15 -25.23
C LEU A 77 -8.01 11.38 -24.01
N ASP A 78 -9.32 11.31 -23.84
CA ASP A 78 -9.95 10.59 -22.74
C ASP A 78 -9.48 9.13 -22.73
N LEU A 79 -8.99 8.71 -21.56
CA LEU A 79 -8.55 7.34 -21.33
C LEU A 79 -9.76 6.40 -21.30
N PRO A 80 -9.68 5.23 -21.94
CA PRO A 80 -10.73 4.22 -21.77
C PRO A 80 -10.72 3.73 -20.32
N ASP A 81 -11.89 3.80 -19.66
CA ASP A 81 -12.07 3.33 -18.30
C ASP A 81 -11.74 1.84 -18.16
N LEU A 82 -11.16 1.47 -17.01
CA LEU A 82 -11.01 0.07 -16.66
C LEU A 82 -12.38 -0.57 -16.49
N SER A 83 -12.62 -1.66 -17.21
CA SER A 83 -13.83 -2.45 -17.04
C SER A 83 -13.71 -3.35 -15.81
N PRO A 84 -14.57 -3.21 -14.79
CA PRO A 84 -14.58 -4.11 -13.66
C PRO A 84 -15.02 -5.52 -14.09
N VAL A 85 -14.60 -6.53 -13.33
CA VAL A 85 -15.00 -7.92 -13.52
C VAL A 85 -16.48 -8.05 -13.20
N PHE A 86 -17.27 -8.40 -14.22
CA PHE A 86 -18.67 -8.73 -14.04
C PHE A 86 -18.83 -10.05 -13.26
N ASP A 87 -19.73 -10.07 -12.28
CA ASP A 87 -19.94 -11.22 -11.36
C ASP A 87 -18.61 -11.72 -10.75
N ALA A 88 -17.90 -10.82 -10.07
CA ALA A 88 -16.64 -11.15 -9.40
C ALA A 88 -16.88 -12.18 -8.29
N ARG A 89 -16.17 -13.31 -8.37
CA ARG A 89 -16.23 -14.44 -7.44
C ARG A 89 -14.81 -14.73 -6.93
N PRO A 90 -14.30 -13.87 -6.03
CA PRO A 90 -12.94 -13.97 -5.54
C PRO A 90 -12.78 -15.20 -4.66
N VAL A 91 -11.84 -16.06 -5.04
CA VAL A 91 -11.52 -17.30 -4.33
C VAL A 91 -10.84 -16.99 -2.99
N SER A 92 -11.21 -17.75 -1.97
CA SER A 92 -10.48 -17.78 -0.69
C SER A 92 -9.29 -18.72 -0.78
N LEU A 93 -8.08 -18.18 -0.69
CA LEU A 93 -6.84 -18.96 -0.68
C LEU A 93 -6.65 -19.66 0.67
N GLU A 94 -6.03 -20.83 0.64
CA GLU A 94 -5.71 -21.59 1.85
C GLU A 94 -4.66 -20.87 2.72
N THR A 95 -3.60 -20.36 2.07
CA THR A 95 -2.54 -19.58 2.70
C THR A 95 -2.33 -18.27 1.95
N PRO A 96 -3.12 -17.22 2.26
CA PRO A 96 -2.92 -15.91 1.68
C PRO A 96 -1.60 -15.28 2.15
N LYS A 97 -1.13 -14.31 1.38
CA LYS A 97 0.13 -13.59 1.58
C LYS A 97 -0.14 -12.12 1.87
N VAL A 98 0.61 -11.54 2.79
CA VAL A 98 0.63 -10.10 3.06
C VAL A 98 2.02 -9.57 2.74
N ARG A 99 2.12 -8.70 1.74
CA ARG A 99 3.30 -7.86 1.56
C ARG A 99 3.15 -6.61 2.42
N ALA A 100 3.71 -6.67 3.62
CA ALA A 100 3.70 -5.56 4.57
C ALA A 100 4.82 -4.58 4.18
N SER A 101 4.49 -3.60 3.35
CA SER A 101 5.41 -2.53 2.97
C SER A 101 5.56 -1.49 4.08
N ARG A 102 6.46 -0.53 3.90
CA ARG A 102 6.67 0.55 4.89
C ARG A 102 5.40 1.37 5.10
N ALA A 103 4.54 1.46 4.09
CA ALA A 103 3.21 2.05 4.22
C ALA A 103 2.33 1.41 5.31
N LEU A 104 2.54 0.13 5.65
CA LEU A 104 1.75 -0.56 6.68
C LEU A 104 2.50 -0.78 7.99
N THR A 105 3.83 -0.64 8.00
CA THR A 105 4.65 -0.86 9.19
C THR A 105 5.09 0.44 9.87
N THR A 106 5.33 1.51 9.11
CA THR A 106 5.78 2.80 9.66
C THR A 106 4.64 3.55 10.33
N PRO A 107 4.74 3.92 11.61
CA PRO A 107 3.74 4.71 12.30
C PRO A 107 3.87 6.20 11.96
N THR A 108 2.89 7.02 12.36
CA THR A 108 2.94 8.49 12.15
C THR A 108 3.85 9.21 13.12
N ASP A 109 4.14 8.60 14.28
CA ASP A 109 5.06 9.09 15.32
C ASP A 109 6.47 8.50 15.19
N ASP A 110 6.91 8.20 13.96
CA ASP A 110 8.21 7.56 13.70
C ASP A 110 9.39 8.41 14.18
N ASP A 111 10.44 7.74 14.67
CA ASP A 111 11.59 8.36 15.31
C ASP A 111 12.52 9.02 14.29
N VAL A 112 12.99 10.23 14.60
CA VAL A 112 14.01 10.92 13.78
C VAL A 112 15.40 10.66 14.31
N TYR A 113 16.17 9.91 13.53
CA TYR A 113 17.60 9.70 13.72
C TYR A 113 18.35 10.77 12.92
N ASP A 114 19.38 11.40 13.50
CA ASP A 114 20.17 12.50 12.90
C ASP A 114 19.45 13.87 12.77
N CYS A 115 19.16 14.49 13.91
CA CYS A 115 18.71 15.88 13.94
C CYS A 115 19.81 16.86 13.52
N THR A 116 19.72 17.39 12.31
CA THR A 116 20.57 18.47 11.79
C THR A 116 20.22 19.87 12.33
N ALA A 117 19.09 20.01 13.02
CA ALA A 117 18.60 21.27 13.58
C ALA A 117 19.29 21.69 14.90
N GLY A 118 20.31 20.95 15.34
CA GLY A 118 21.07 21.28 16.55
C GLY A 118 20.33 20.99 17.87
N HIS A 119 19.23 20.25 17.83
CA HIS A 119 18.56 19.75 19.04
C HIS A 119 19.39 18.65 19.70
N THR A 120 20.35 19.03 20.52
CA THR A 120 21.06 18.13 21.44
C THR A 120 20.41 18.20 22.82
N ILE A 121 20.21 17.05 23.46
CA ILE A 121 19.88 17.00 24.87
C ILE A 121 21.14 17.34 25.67
N ASP A 122 21.04 18.27 26.62
CA ASP A 122 22.10 18.52 27.61
C ASP A 122 22.44 17.19 28.32
N GLY A 123 23.61 16.62 28.02
CA GLY A 123 24.16 15.47 28.73
C GLY A 123 24.33 14.16 27.96
N GLY A 124 24.11 14.08 26.65
CA GLY A 124 24.50 12.87 25.90
C GLY A 124 24.09 12.79 24.43
N TYR A 125 24.65 11.78 23.75
CA TYR A 125 24.26 11.36 22.40
C TYR A 125 22.88 10.68 22.45
N ALA A 126 21.81 11.45 22.35
CA ALA A 126 20.51 10.91 22.01
C ALA A 126 20.53 10.52 20.52
N VAL A 127 20.32 9.23 20.24
CA VAL A 127 20.31 8.68 18.88
C VAL A 127 19.05 9.11 18.12
N THR A 128 17.98 9.49 18.84
CA THR A 128 16.73 10.06 18.33
C THR A 128 16.48 11.48 18.85
N CYS A 129 15.79 12.29 18.05
CA CYS A 129 15.38 13.64 18.42
C CYS A 129 13.88 13.74 18.71
N HIS A 130 13.51 13.85 19.98
CA HIS A 130 12.10 13.98 20.39
C HIS A 130 11.41 15.19 19.77
N GLN A 131 12.07 16.36 19.79
CA GLN A 131 11.47 17.60 19.26
C GLN A 131 11.17 17.49 17.76
N CYS A 132 12.07 16.91 16.97
CA CYS A 132 11.82 16.70 15.54
C CYS A 132 10.76 15.63 15.30
N SER A 133 10.74 14.56 16.09
CA SER A 133 9.75 13.48 15.95
C SER A 133 8.34 14.00 16.25
N GLU A 134 8.19 14.78 17.33
CA GLU A 134 6.91 15.43 17.69
C GLU A 134 6.44 16.42 16.61
N GLN A 135 7.34 17.29 16.13
CA GLN A 135 7.00 18.25 15.06
C GLN A 135 6.55 17.55 13.77
N LYS A 136 7.24 16.48 13.36
CA LYS A 136 6.89 15.71 12.16
C LYS A 136 5.59 14.93 12.34
N SER A 137 5.38 14.32 13.51
CA SER A 137 4.12 13.64 13.85
C SER A 137 2.95 14.63 13.79
N GLU A 138 3.07 15.81 14.40
CA GLU A 138 2.04 16.84 14.34
C GLU A 138 1.76 17.31 12.91
N ALA A 139 2.79 17.41 12.07
CA ALA A 139 2.63 17.79 10.66
C ALA A 139 1.87 16.71 9.88
N LEU A 140 2.14 15.43 10.16
CA LEU A 140 1.41 14.30 9.59
C LEU A 140 -0.05 14.26 10.06
N ASP A 141 -0.32 14.51 11.34
CA ASP A 141 -1.69 14.55 11.88
C ASP A 141 -2.55 15.65 11.23
N LYS A 142 -1.92 16.76 10.84
CA LYS A 142 -2.57 17.88 10.11
C LYS A 142 -2.69 17.61 8.61
N THR A 143 -2.07 16.55 8.11
CA THR A 143 -2.04 16.22 6.68
C THR A 143 -3.06 15.11 6.40
N PRO A 144 -4.00 15.30 5.46
CA PRO A 144 -4.88 14.21 5.06
C PRO A 144 -4.02 13.14 4.36
N LEU A 145 -3.90 11.95 4.94
CA LEU A 145 -3.20 10.82 4.33
C LEU A 145 -4.20 9.85 3.69
N GLU A 146 -3.80 9.22 2.60
CA GLU A 146 -4.59 8.21 1.90
C GLU A 146 -3.75 6.94 1.70
N TYR A 147 -4.10 5.91 2.47
CA TYR A 147 -3.53 4.58 2.39
C TYR A 147 -4.28 3.77 1.35
N ARG A 148 -3.57 3.31 0.31
CA ARG A 148 -4.12 2.44 -0.72
C ARG A 148 -3.61 1.02 -0.54
N LEU A 149 -4.52 0.06 -0.53
CA LEU A 149 -4.20 -1.38 -0.52
C LEU A 149 -4.63 -2.02 -1.82
N ILE A 150 -3.77 -2.88 -2.36
CA ILE A 150 -4.09 -3.71 -3.51
C ILE A 150 -4.18 -5.15 -3.04
N MET A 151 -5.39 -5.69 -3.16
CA MET A 151 -5.71 -7.06 -2.87
C MET A 151 -5.72 -7.88 -4.15
N THR A 152 -5.37 -9.15 -4.05
CA THR A 152 -5.43 -10.04 -5.21
C THR A 152 -5.77 -11.47 -4.84
N THR A 153 -6.53 -12.12 -5.73
CA THR A 153 -6.85 -13.54 -5.67
C THR A 153 -7.20 -14.06 -7.08
N CYS A 154 -7.68 -15.29 -7.18
CA CYS A 154 -8.19 -15.87 -8.42
C CYS A 154 -9.70 -15.69 -8.55
N GLN A 155 -10.20 -15.48 -9.76
CA GLN A 155 -11.62 -15.54 -10.10
C GLN A 155 -12.07 -16.99 -10.22
N ALA A 156 -13.15 -17.38 -9.55
CA ALA A 156 -13.70 -18.73 -9.69
C ALA A 156 -14.28 -18.96 -11.10
N SER A 157 -13.72 -19.95 -11.81
CA SER A 157 -14.20 -20.36 -13.15
C SER A 157 -15.56 -21.07 -13.09
N ASN A 158 -15.79 -21.87 -12.04
CA ASN A 158 -17.04 -22.57 -11.77
C ASN A 158 -17.63 -22.13 -10.41
N PRO A 159 -18.97 -22.22 -10.24
CA PRO A 159 -19.63 -21.96 -8.96
C PRO A 159 -19.17 -22.92 -7.85
N PHE A 160 -18.72 -24.12 -8.24
CA PHE A 160 -18.21 -25.15 -7.36
C PHE A 160 -16.69 -25.24 -7.51
N ILE A 161 -15.97 -24.90 -6.45
CA ILE A 161 -14.50 -24.90 -6.40
C ILE A 161 -14.05 -26.32 -6.06
N HIS A 162 -13.48 -27.04 -7.05
CA HIS A 162 -12.93 -28.38 -6.85
C HIS A 162 -11.42 -28.32 -6.59
N GLY A 163 -11.02 -28.39 -5.31
CA GLY A 163 -9.62 -28.57 -4.89
C GLY A 163 -8.75 -27.30 -4.90
N ALA A 164 -7.45 -27.48 -4.63
CA ALA A 164 -6.45 -26.43 -4.46
C ALA A 164 -5.92 -25.81 -5.77
N HIS A 165 -6.45 -26.24 -6.93
CA HIS A 165 -6.04 -25.75 -8.25
C HIS A 165 -7.05 -24.73 -8.76
N PHE A 166 -6.80 -23.47 -8.41
CA PHE A 166 -7.57 -22.35 -8.90
C PHE A 166 -7.14 -22.04 -10.35
N ASN A 167 -7.75 -22.71 -11.32
CA ASN A 167 -7.58 -22.42 -12.77
C ASN A 167 -8.23 -21.09 -13.20
N GLY A 168 -8.32 -20.14 -12.28
CA GLY A 168 -8.95 -18.85 -12.44
C GLY A 168 -7.94 -17.77 -12.83
N ARG A 169 -8.40 -16.76 -13.57
CA ARG A 169 -7.59 -15.56 -13.83
C ARG A 169 -7.36 -14.79 -12.54
N GLN A 170 -6.20 -14.14 -12.44
CA GLN A 170 -5.91 -13.29 -11.30
C GLN A 170 -6.73 -12.00 -11.40
N ILE A 171 -7.41 -11.66 -10.31
CA ILE A 171 -8.18 -10.44 -10.15
C ILE A 171 -7.60 -9.60 -9.02
N TYR A 172 -7.77 -8.29 -9.14
CA TYR A 172 -7.19 -7.28 -8.27
C TYR A 172 -8.27 -6.32 -7.79
N LYS A 173 -8.20 -5.90 -6.54
CA LYS A 173 -9.11 -4.93 -5.93
C LYS A 173 -8.29 -3.87 -5.21
N MET A 174 -8.63 -2.61 -5.40
CA MET A 174 -8.04 -1.50 -4.65
C MET A 174 -9.01 -1.02 -3.57
N THR A 175 -8.48 -0.77 -2.37
CA THR A 175 -9.23 -0.15 -1.26
C THR A 175 -8.46 1.07 -0.74
N ARG A 176 -9.16 2.03 -0.13
CA ARG A 176 -8.61 3.31 0.35
C ARG A 176 -8.98 3.54 1.80
N HIS A 177 -8.03 4.05 2.58
CA HIS A 177 -8.18 4.26 4.02
C HIS A 177 -7.52 5.56 4.44
N GLY A 178 -8.10 6.27 5.41
CA GLY A 178 -7.55 7.53 5.92
C GLY A 178 -6.46 7.38 6.98
N SER A 179 -6.21 6.16 7.46
CA SER A 179 -5.17 5.89 8.46
C SER A 179 -4.53 4.52 8.25
N ARG A 180 -3.34 4.37 8.83
CA ARG A 180 -2.62 3.09 8.87
C ARG A 180 -3.45 2.02 9.57
N GLU A 181 -4.06 2.33 10.70
CA GLU A 181 -4.80 1.38 11.53
C GLU A 181 -6.02 0.84 10.78
N ALA A 182 -6.71 1.70 10.02
CA ALA A 182 -7.80 1.29 9.15
C ALA A 182 -7.30 0.38 8.02
N ALA A 183 -6.18 0.73 7.37
CA ALA A 183 -5.58 -0.09 6.33
C ALA A 183 -5.10 -1.47 6.87
N VAL A 184 -4.48 -1.52 8.05
CA VAL A 184 -4.05 -2.77 8.69
C VAL A 184 -5.25 -3.62 9.11
N ALA A 185 -6.33 -3.01 9.60
CA ALA A 185 -7.58 -3.71 9.92
C ALA A 185 -8.20 -4.33 8.65
N GLU A 186 -8.23 -3.59 7.54
CA GLU A 186 -8.72 -4.09 6.27
C GLU A 186 -7.83 -5.21 5.72
N ALA A 187 -6.50 -5.06 5.79
CA ALA A 187 -5.57 -6.13 5.43
C ALA A 187 -5.81 -7.40 6.27
N PHE A 188 -6.03 -7.26 7.58
CA PHE A 188 -6.35 -8.35 8.48
C PHE A 188 -7.67 -9.05 8.12
N TYR A 189 -8.70 -8.28 7.79
CA TYR A 189 -9.98 -8.83 7.34
C TYR A 189 -9.85 -9.54 5.98
N ALA A 190 -9.18 -8.92 5.01
CA ALA A 190 -8.99 -9.45 3.68
C ALA A 190 -8.25 -10.80 3.68
N VAL A 191 -7.14 -10.91 4.45
CA VAL A 191 -6.39 -12.18 4.50
C VAL A 191 -7.03 -13.19 5.43
N GLY A 192 -7.56 -12.72 6.56
CA GLY A 192 -8.12 -13.56 7.60
C GLY A 192 -9.47 -14.16 7.22
N VAL A 193 -10.44 -13.30 6.92
CA VAL A 193 -11.80 -13.71 6.56
C VAL A 193 -11.83 -14.15 5.10
N ASN A 194 -11.46 -13.27 4.19
CA ASN A 194 -11.74 -13.49 2.77
C ASN A 194 -10.72 -14.40 2.08
N GLY A 195 -9.50 -14.47 2.61
CA GLY A 195 -8.44 -15.34 2.09
C GLY A 195 -7.77 -14.76 0.86
N TRP A 196 -7.74 -13.44 0.74
CA TRP A 196 -7.11 -12.75 -0.37
C TRP A 196 -5.69 -12.34 0.01
N ASN A 197 -4.83 -12.17 -0.98
CA ASN A 197 -3.50 -11.63 -0.74
C ASN A 197 -3.58 -10.10 -0.64
N VAL A 198 -2.71 -9.50 0.18
CA VAL A 198 -2.35 -8.07 0.07
C VAL A 198 -1.05 -8.01 -0.72
N ALA A 199 -1.16 -7.55 -1.97
CA ALA A 199 -0.07 -7.57 -2.95
C ALA A 199 0.79 -6.30 -2.91
N PHE A 200 0.19 -5.16 -2.58
CA PHE A 200 0.87 -3.88 -2.55
C PHE A 200 0.15 -2.91 -1.63
N SER A 201 0.90 -2.01 -1.00
CA SER A 201 0.37 -0.94 -0.17
C SER A 201 1.22 0.31 -0.32
N CYS A 202 0.57 1.47 -0.40
CA CYS A 202 1.24 2.77 -0.43
C CYS A 202 0.42 3.85 0.26
N VAL A 203 1.08 4.97 0.56
CA VAL A 203 0.46 6.17 1.13
C VAL A 203 0.74 7.35 0.21
N THR A 204 -0.27 8.18 -0.03
CA THR A 204 -0.10 9.50 -0.64
C THR A 204 -0.73 10.55 0.26
N ARG A 205 -0.38 11.81 0.04
CA ARG A 205 -1.18 12.92 0.56
C ARG A 205 -2.53 12.94 -0.16
N GLY A 206 -3.60 13.11 0.60
CA GLY A 206 -4.96 13.24 0.10
C GLY A 206 -5.05 14.46 -0.82
N ARG A 207 -5.79 14.33 -1.92
CA ARG A 207 -5.88 15.32 -3.01
C ARG A 207 -4.60 15.58 -3.83
N GLU A 208 -3.53 14.85 -3.54
CA GLU A 208 -2.31 14.81 -4.36
C GLU A 208 -2.12 13.42 -4.98
N GLY A 209 -3.17 12.57 -4.92
CA GLY A 209 -3.15 11.19 -5.37
C GLY A 209 -3.27 11.00 -6.88
N PHE A 210 -3.28 9.74 -7.29
CA PHE A 210 -3.24 9.32 -8.70
C PHE A 210 -4.43 9.76 -9.57
N GLU A 211 -5.53 10.23 -8.96
CA GLU A 211 -6.74 10.68 -9.68
C GLU A 211 -6.74 12.18 -9.99
N GLU A 212 -6.09 12.98 -9.14
CA GLU A 212 -6.16 14.44 -9.21
C GLU A 212 -4.96 15.03 -9.96
N ARG A 213 -3.89 14.24 -10.15
CA ARG A 213 -2.65 14.68 -10.79
C ARG A 213 -2.08 13.61 -11.72
N ASP A 214 -1.87 13.99 -12.97
CA ASP A 214 -1.08 13.23 -13.96
C ASP A 214 0.42 13.49 -13.82
N GLY A 215 0.87 13.73 -12.58
CA GLY A 215 2.24 14.09 -12.26
C GLY A 215 3.23 12.92 -12.35
N ILE A 216 4.52 13.28 -12.34
CA ILE A 216 5.61 12.31 -12.19
C ILE A 216 5.53 11.70 -10.80
N ILE A 217 5.52 10.37 -10.70
CA ILE A 217 5.50 9.69 -9.42
C ILE A 217 6.90 9.72 -8.81
N GLU A 218 7.00 10.23 -7.60
CA GLU A 218 8.22 10.30 -6.80
C GLU A 218 8.04 9.43 -5.55
N ARG A 219 8.95 8.47 -5.36
CA ARG A 219 9.01 7.70 -4.12
C ARG A 219 9.64 8.58 -3.04
N VAL A 220 8.98 8.68 -1.89
CA VAL A 220 9.58 9.27 -0.68
C VAL A 220 10.05 8.19 0.27
N ASP A 221 11.21 8.42 0.89
CA ASP A 221 11.85 7.43 1.77
C ASP A 221 11.35 7.48 3.21
N GLU A 222 10.76 8.59 3.65
CA GLU A 222 10.21 8.74 5.01
C GLU A 222 8.78 9.29 4.93
N LEU A 223 7.89 8.79 5.79
CA LEU A 223 6.47 9.09 5.73
C LEU A 223 6.17 10.59 5.88
N TRP A 224 6.90 11.27 6.77
CA TRP A 224 6.71 12.69 7.06
C TRP A 224 7.02 13.61 5.88
N TYR A 225 7.76 13.16 4.86
CA TYR A 225 7.94 13.92 3.62
C TYR A 225 6.62 14.17 2.89
N LEU A 226 5.58 13.38 3.15
CA LEU A 226 4.23 13.66 2.62
C LEU A 226 3.61 14.93 3.23
N ALA A 227 3.99 15.31 4.46
CA ALA A 227 3.48 16.50 5.13
C ALA A 227 4.21 17.79 4.71
N GLU A 228 5.38 17.68 4.08
CA GLU A 228 6.11 18.86 3.60
C GLU A 228 5.32 19.59 2.50
N VAL A 229 5.34 20.93 2.58
CA VAL A 229 4.68 21.81 1.61
C VAL A 229 5.36 21.64 0.25
N GLU A 230 4.57 21.29 -0.75
CA GLU A 230 5.05 21.06 -2.09
C GLU A 230 5.41 22.37 -2.80
N THR A 231 6.60 22.41 -3.40
CA THR A 231 7.07 23.51 -4.25
C THR A 231 6.81 23.27 -5.74
N GLU A 232 6.61 22.02 -6.16
CA GLU A 232 6.42 21.62 -7.57
C GLU A 232 5.06 20.98 -7.81
N GLN A 233 4.13 21.69 -8.45
CA GLN A 233 2.73 21.27 -8.64
C GLN A 233 2.51 20.00 -9.48
N ASN A 234 3.55 19.42 -10.08
CA ASN A 234 3.43 18.32 -11.05
C ASN A 234 4.00 16.97 -10.58
N ARG A 235 4.15 16.76 -9.27
CA ARG A 235 4.62 15.50 -8.70
C ARG A 235 3.54 14.82 -7.85
N VAL A 236 3.61 13.50 -7.80
CA VAL A 236 2.80 12.65 -6.92
C VAL A 236 3.77 11.92 -6.01
N ARG A 237 3.88 12.37 -4.76
CA ARG A 237 4.73 11.74 -3.75
C ARG A 237 4.04 10.51 -3.18
N VAL A 238 4.73 9.38 -3.21
CA VAL A 238 4.19 8.09 -2.78
C VAL A 238 5.17 7.45 -1.82
N PHE A 239 4.69 7.10 -0.63
CA PHE A 239 5.44 6.36 0.38
C PHE A 239 5.05 4.89 0.35
N PHE A 240 6.03 3.98 0.28
CA PHE A 240 5.82 2.53 0.31
C PHE A 240 7.07 1.74 0.72
#